data_AF-A0A382GVY6-F1
#
_entry.id   AF-A0A382GVY6-F1
#
_cell.length_a   1.000
_cell.length_b   1.000
_cell.length_c   1.000
_cell.angle_alpha   90.00
_cell.angle_beta   90.00
_cell.angle_gamma   90.00
#
_symmetry.space_group_name_H-M   'P 1'
#
loop_
_entity.id
_entity.type
_entity.pdbx_description
1 polymer ?
#
loop_
_entity_poly.entity_id
_entity_poly.type
_entity_poly.pdbx_seq_one_letter_code
_entity_poly.pdbx_strand_id
1 'polypeptide(L)'
;MIHYMGYGAGLGSNDLGLDRGALRGGTRIVKFERVGRKILMVQPNYRFRADSDNPAEVRAVRDAFARSVLWGFTVEAETNGRVLVDMTGFLMRDPIGAGRQMRPGAYSLDQSRSSIYMEMTNAFPTNSEVEVELTFVQQPGSGGGGGGFLEGVGSVAATGEAASIRLHHSFVELPDDDYQPRVFDPRSGYGSVAYEDYAVSLGEPMTQRLIRRHRLNKVDPSASVSNPVEPIVYYVDPGTPEPVRSALLEGARWWNQAFEGAGYRNAFQVLLRPDSISPLDARYNVINWVHRSTRGWSTGGSVSDPRTGEIIKGVVTLGSLRIRQDYMIAEGLLAPYESGDEAPPELAEWSLARVRQLSAHEVGHTIGLGHNYYNSSAGRISVMDYPHPLVTLETDGSIDYSEVYDVGIGDWDKVAIAYGYQDFPLGTDEASELQSLIEDAWDDDVRYMTNQDIATTPQADQWANGTDMADELERMMDVRQAA
;
A
#
# COMPACT_ATOMS: atom_id res chain seq x y z
N MET A 1 -17.14 8.46 -10.74
CA MET A 1 -16.24 7.29 -10.78
C MET A 1 -14.93 7.65 -10.11
N ILE A 2 -14.26 6.66 -9.55
CA ILE A 2 -12.85 6.76 -9.15
C ILE A 2 -12.00 6.37 -10.36
N HIS A 3 -10.98 7.17 -10.69
CA HIS A 3 -9.99 6.84 -11.70
C HIS A 3 -8.61 6.76 -11.05
N TYR A 4 -7.92 5.64 -11.26
CA TYR A 4 -6.52 5.46 -10.86
C TYR A 4 -5.76 4.72 -11.97
N MET A 5 -4.44 4.68 -11.83
CA MET A 5 -3.57 3.98 -12.77
C MET A 5 -2.61 3.07 -12.00
N GLY A 6 -2.07 2.08 -12.68
CA GLY A 6 -1.03 1.21 -12.15
C GLY A 6 -0.29 0.50 -13.27
N TYR A 7 0.84 -0.11 -12.95
CA TYR A 7 1.60 -0.84 -13.97
C TYR A 7 1.08 -2.26 -14.14
N GLY A 8 0.65 -2.62 -15.35
CA GLY A 8 0.39 -4.00 -15.76
C GLY A 8 1.68 -4.80 -16.04
N ALA A 9 2.73 -4.10 -16.51
CA ALA A 9 4.08 -4.62 -16.66
C ALA A 9 5.09 -3.49 -16.45
N GLY A 10 6.20 -3.83 -15.79
CA GLY A 10 7.26 -2.89 -15.44
C GLY A 10 8.56 -3.12 -16.19
N LEU A 11 9.54 -2.27 -15.92
CA LEU A 11 10.88 -2.31 -16.49
C LEU A 11 11.82 -3.28 -15.75
N GLY A 12 11.52 -3.59 -14.48
CA GLY A 12 12.31 -4.53 -13.66
C GLY A 12 13.57 -3.95 -13.03
N SER A 13 13.79 -2.62 -13.12
CA SER A 13 14.86 -1.93 -12.39
C SER A 13 14.32 -1.27 -11.13
N ASN A 14 14.87 -1.64 -9.97
CA ASN A 14 14.51 -1.04 -8.70
C ASN A 14 14.78 0.47 -8.70
N ASP A 15 15.96 0.88 -9.19
CA ASP A 15 16.38 2.28 -9.13
C ASP A 15 15.55 3.22 -10.03
N LEU A 16 14.76 2.67 -10.96
CA LEU A 16 13.83 3.41 -11.82
C LEU A 16 12.39 3.42 -11.27
N GLY A 17 12.03 2.45 -10.41
CA GLY A 17 10.72 2.40 -9.75
C GLY A 17 9.53 2.23 -10.70
N LEU A 18 9.77 1.67 -11.90
CA LEU A 18 8.76 1.39 -12.92
C LEU A 18 8.30 -0.08 -12.80
N ASP A 19 7.74 -0.45 -11.65
CA ASP A 19 7.52 -1.85 -11.27
C ASP A 19 6.10 -2.34 -11.55
N ARG A 20 5.97 -3.59 -12.05
CA ARG A 20 4.67 -4.27 -12.20
C ARG A 20 3.88 -4.23 -10.90
N GLY A 21 2.56 -4.05 -10.99
CA GLY A 21 1.63 -4.13 -9.86
C GLY A 21 1.57 -2.87 -8.99
N ALA A 22 2.49 -1.91 -9.16
CA ALA A 22 2.50 -0.71 -8.35
C ALA A 22 1.45 0.32 -8.82
N LEU A 23 0.70 0.89 -7.86
CA LEU A 23 -0.24 1.99 -8.10
C LEU A 23 0.49 3.29 -8.44
N ARG A 24 -0.05 4.09 -9.38
CA ARG A 24 0.56 5.33 -9.84
C ARG A 24 -0.46 6.43 -10.12
N GLY A 25 -0.01 7.68 -9.98
CA GLY A 25 -0.81 8.88 -10.28
C GLY A 25 -1.91 9.19 -9.26
N GLY A 26 -1.98 8.43 -8.17
CA GLY A 26 -2.96 8.59 -7.09
C GLY A 26 -4.39 8.25 -7.51
N THR A 27 -5.27 8.26 -6.52
CA THR A 27 -6.72 8.06 -6.71
C THR A 27 -7.40 9.41 -6.88
N ARG A 28 -8.30 9.53 -7.85
CA ARG A 28 -9.06 10.77 -8.10
C ARG A 28 -10.50 10.48 -8.48
N ILE A 29 -11.41 11.33 -8.01
CA ILE A 29 -12.78 11.35 -8.51
C ILE A 29 -12.79 12.01 -9.89
N VAL A 30 -13.48 11.37 -10.83
CA VAL A 30 -13.71 11.91 -12.18
C VAL A 30 -15.20 11.91 -12.50
N LYS A 31 -15.62 12.97 -13.18
CA LYS A 31 -16.98 13.22 -13.66
C LYS A 31 -16.92 13.57 -15.14
N PHE A 32 -17.91 13.12 -15.90
CA PHE A 32 -18.06 13.46 -17.31
C PHE A 32 -19.15 14.52 -17.46
N GLU A 33 -18.82 15.64 -18.10
CA GLU A 33 -19.73 16.78 -18.28
C GLU A 33 -19.90 17.12 -19.75
N ARG A 34 -21.15 17.18 -20.22
CA ARG A 34 -21.44 17.58 -21.60
C ARG A 34 -21.36 19.10 -21.73
N VAL A 35 -20.55 19.57 -22.67
CA VAL A 35 -20.43 20.99 -23.04
C VAL A 35 -20.51 21.12 -24.55
N GLY A 36 -21.68 21.47 -25.06
CA GLY A 36 -21.96 21.50 -26.50
C GLY A 36 -21.74 20.13 -27.14
N ARG A 37 -20.80 20.06 -28.10
CA ARG A 37 -20.41 18.84 -28.83
C ARG A 37 -19.30 18.03 -28.14
N LYS A 38 -18.89 18.42 -26.94
CA LYS A 38 -17.81 17.77 -26.19
C LYS A 38 -18.32 17.09 -24.93
N ILE A 39 -17.63 16.04 -24.52
CA ILE A 39 -17.68 15.49 -23.17
C ILE A 39 -16.36 15.82 -22.48
N LEU A 40 -16.40 16.59 -21.40
CA LEU A 40 -15.23 16.90 -20.59
C LEU A 40 -15.08 15.86 -19.48
N MET A 41 -13.89 15.30 -19.32
CA MET A 41 -13.52 14.58 -18.11
C MET A 41 -12.97 15.58 -17.10
N VAL A 42 -13.67 15.72 -15.98
CA VAL A 42 -13.40 16.73 -14.96
C VAL A 42 -13.09 16.04 -13.65
N GLN A 43 -12.05 16.50 -12.97
CA GLN A 43 -11.75 16.18 -11.58
C GLN A 43 -12.27 17.32 -10.69
N PRO A 44 -13.32 17.09 -9.91
CA PRO A 44 -13.75 18.02 -8.87
C PRO A 44 -12.67 18.19 -7.79
N ASN A 45 -12.74 19.30 -7.05
CA ASN A 45 -11.83 19.56 -5.95
C ASN A 45 -12.50 19.22 -4.62
N TYR A 46 -12.16 18.06 -4.05
CA TYR A 46 -12.66 17.61 -2.74
C TYR A 46 -11.76 18.02 -1.56
N ARG A 47 -10.68 18.77 -1.82
CA ARG A 47 -9.83 19.31 -0.74
C ARG A 47 -10.49 20.49 -0.01
N PHE A 48 -11.49 21.11 -0.63
CA PHE A 48 -12.25 22.21 -0.07
C PHE A 48 -13.73 21.93 -0.31
N ARG A 49 -14.53 21.86 0.75
CA ARG A 49 -15.96 21.56 0.69
C ARG A 49 -16.73 22.33 1.76
N ALA A 50 -18.05 22.21 1.71
CA ALA A 50 -18.94 22.65 2.78
C ALA A 50 -19.88 21.48 3.05
N ASP A 51 -19.76 20.85 4.22
CA ASP A 51 -20.67 19.79 4.64
C ASP A 51 -21.91 20.44 5.29
N SER A 52 -22.79 20.97 4.43
CA SER A 52 -23.94 21.81 4.80
C SER A 52 -25.18 21.42 4.03
N ASP A 53 -26.35 21.54 4.67
CA ASP A 53 -27.65 21.37 4.01
C ASP A 53 -28.04 22.59 3.16
N ASN A 54 -27.31 23.71 3.26
CA ASN A 54 -27.51 24.92 2.49
C ASN A 54 -26.88 24.80 1.08
N PRO A 55 -27.68 24.66 0.00
CA PRO A 55 -27.13 24.43 -1.32
C PRO A 55 -26.38 25.64 -1.89
N ALA A 56 -26.63 26.86 -1.38
CA ALA A 56 -25.92 28.06 -1.82
C ALA A 56 -24.49 28.11 -1.28
N GLU A 57 -24.29 27.66 -0.05
CA GLU A 57 -22.97 27.56 0.59
C GLU A 57 -22.10 26.50 -0.08
N VAL A 58 -22.66 25.30 -0.32
CA VAL A 58 -22.00 24.23 -1.08
C VAL A 58 -21.57 24.73 -2.46
N ARG A 59 -22.43 25.49 -3.16
CA ARG A 59 -22.09 26.10 -4.46
C ARG A 59 -21.00 27.16 -4.34
N ALA A 60 -21.03 28.01 -3.30
CA ALA A 60 -20.04 29.06 -3.11
C ALA A 60 -18.62 28.48 -2.98
N VAL A 61 -18.44 27.42 -2.19
CA VAL A 61 -17.14 26.74 -2.07
C VAL A 61 -16.73 26.07 -3.38
N ARG A 62 -17.66 25.34 -4.02
CA ARG A 62 -17.41 24.69 -5.32
C ARG A 62 -16.94 25.68 -6.38
N ASP A 63 -17.49 26.89 -6.42
CA ASP A 63 -17.17 27.91 -7.41
C ASP A 63 -15.93 28.74 -7.01
N ALA A 64 -15.57 28.76 -5.72
CA ALA A 64 -14.37 29.42 -5.21
C ALA A 64 -13.08 28.60 -5.44
N PHE A 65 -13.17 27.26 -5.43
CA PHE A 65 -12.01 26.38 -5.61
C PHE A 65 -12.01 25.69 -6.96
N ALA A 66 -10.94 25.90 -7.74
CA ALA A 66 -10.84 25.42 -9.11
C ALA A 66 -10.89 23.88 -9.19
N ARG A 67 -11.75 23.38 -10.08
CA ARG A 67 -11.74 22.02 -10.61
C ARG A 67 -10.74 21.88 -11.75
N SER A 68 -10.36 20.66 -12.10
CA SER A 68 -9.44 20.39 -13.23
C SER A 68 -10.16 19.70 -14.39
N VAL A 69 -10.09 20.27 -15.60
CA VAL A 69 -10.50 19.57 -16.83
C VAL A 69 -9.32 18.71 -17.30
N LEU A 70 -9.46 17.39 -17.18
CA LEU A 70 -8.40 16.42 -17.49
C LEU A 70 -8.31 16.10 -18.99
N TRP A 71 -9.45 16.12 -19.68
CA TRP A 71 -9.56 15.86 -21.11
C TRP A 71 -10.89 16.36 -21.68
N GLY A 72 -10.95 16.60 -22.99
CA GLY A 72 -12.19 16.90 -23.71
C GLY A 72 -12.34 15.99 -24.92
N PHE A 73 -13.34 15.13 -24.88
CA PHE A 73 -13.69 14.20 -25.95
C PHE A 73 -14.68 14.85 -26.92
N THR A 74 -14.56 14.53 -28.21
CA THR A 74 -15.60 14.81 -29.21
C THR A 74 -16.63 13.69 -29.18
N VAL A 75 -17.91 14.03 -29.28
CA VAL A 75 -18.98 13.03 -29.44
C VAL A 75 -18.95 12.48 -30.85
N GLU A 76 -18.65 11.19 -30.98
CA GLU A 76 -18.59 10.48 -32.27
C GLU A 76 -19.98 9.99 -32.70
N ALA A 77 -20.75 9.45 -31.75
CA ALA A 77 -22.11 9.01 -31.97
C ALA A 77 -22.93 9.09 -30.68
N GLU A 78 -24.25 9.13 -30.82
CA GLU A 78 -25.19 9.14 -29.70
C GLU A 78 -26.45 8.36 -30.06
N THR A 79 -26.83 7.42 -29.18
CA THR A 79 -28.03 6.60 -29.34
C THR A 79 -28.64 6.33 -27.97
N ASN A 80 -29.94 6.59 -27.80
CA ASN A 80 -30.68 6.31 -26.56
C ASN A 80 -30.01 6.86 -25.28
N GLY A 81 -29.50 8.10 -25.34
CA GLY A 81 -28.83 8.75 -24.22
C GLY A 81 -27.43 8.23 -23.90
N ARG A 82 -26.91 7.27 -24.68
CA ARG A 82 -25.52 6.80 -24.59
C ARG A 82 -24.65 7.57 -25.57
N VAL A 83 -23.50 8.02 -25.10
CA VAL A 83 -22.54 8.81 -25.88
C VAL A 83 -21.31 7.98 -26.17
N LEU A 84 -20.93 7.88 -27.44
CA LEU A 84 -19.68 7.26 -27.87
C LEU A 84 -18.60 8.33 -28.01
N VAL A 85 -17.44 8.08 -27.40
CA VAL A 85 -16.24 8.92 -27.47
C VAL A 85 -15.02 8.07 -27.78
N ASP A 86 -14.05 8.63 -28.50
CA ASP A 86 -12.74 8.02 -28.67
C ASP A 86 -11.82 8.42 -27.49
N MET A 87 -11.42 7.44 -26.69
CA MET A 87 -10.51 7.62 -25.54
C MET A 87 -9.04 7.36 -25.86
N THR A 88 -8.70 6.92 -27.07
CA THR A 88 -7.35 6.49 -27.43
C THR A 88 -6.31 7.56 -27.11
N GLY A 89 -6.53 8.80 -27.55
CA GLY A 89 -5.59 9.90 -27.30
C GLY A 89 -5.41 10.25 -25.81
N PHE A 90 -6.40 9.98 -24.96
CA PHE A 90 -6.28 10.18 -23.51
C PHE A 90 -5.42 9.10 -22.85
N LEU A 91 -5.60 7.84 -23.27
CA LEU A 91 -4.94 6.65 -22.74
C LEU A 91 -3.48 6.54 -23.19
N MET A 92 -3.20 6.88 -24.46
CA MET A 92 -1.88 6.79 -25.08
C MET A 92 -0.89 7.90 -24.68
N ARG A 93 -1.07 8.49 -23.49
CA ARG A 93 -0.18 9.54 -22.96
C ARG A 93 0.81 8.94 -21.98
N ASP A 94 1.77 9.75 -21.54
CA ASP A 94 2.57 9.47 -20.34
C ASP A 94 2.03 10.28 -19.14
N PRO A 95 0.92 9.87 -18.51
CA PRO A 95 0.29 10.63 -17.43
C PRO A 95 1.08 10.57 -16.11
N ILE A 96 2.02 9.64 -16.01
CA ILE A 96 2.82 9.36 -14.81
C ILE A 96 4.26 9.88 -14.92
N GLY A 97 4.66 10.34 -16.11
CA GLY A 97 6.00 10.85 -16.37
C GLY A 97 7.08 9.77 -16.39
N ALA A 98 6.75 8.55 -16.81
CA ALA A 98 7.69 7.43 -16.87
C ALA A 98 8.94 7.75 -17.71
N GLY A 99 8.79 8.48 -18.83
CA GLY A 99 9.93 8.87 -19.66
C GLY A 99 10.95 9.74 -18.93
N ARG A 100 10.51 10.51 -17.91
CA ARG A 100 11.41 11.33 -17.06
C ARG A 100 12.15 10.51 -16.00
N GLN A 101 11.62 9.34 -15.64
CA GLN A 101 12.26 8.43 -14.69
C GLN A 101 13.31 7.56 -15.37
N MET A 102 13.13 7.27 -16.67
CA MET A 102 14.08 6.51 -17.47
C MET A 102 15.39 7.27 -17.68
N ARG A 103 16.50 6.53 -17.54
CA ARG A 103 17.88 7.03 -17.66
C ARG A 103 18.80 5.87 -18.09
N PRO A 104 20.05 6.11 -18.53
CA PRO A 104 20.69 7.41 -18.73
C PRO A 104 20.11 8.16 -19.93
N GLY A 105 20.19 9.49 -19.90
CA GLY A 105 19.66 10.35 -20.96
C GLY A 105 18.17 10.63 -20.84
N ALA A 106 17.62 11.21 -21.88
CA ALA A 106 16.20 11.59 -21.94
C ALA A 106 15.44 10.56 -22.78
N TYR A 107 14.32 10.07 -22.25
CA TYR A 107 13.41 9.20 -22.98
C TYR A 107 12.10 9.94 -23.29
N SER A 108 11.60 9.79 -24.52
CA SER A 108 10.30 10.32 -24.91
C SER A 108 9.36 9.20 -25.34
N LEU A 109 8.07 9.37 -25.07
CA LEU A 109 7.05 8.46 -25.57
C LEU A 109 7.03 8.46 -27.11
N ASP A 110 7.03 7.27 -27.70
CA ASP A 110 6.87 7.05 -29.13
C ASP A 110 5.48 6.48 -29.40
N GLN A 111 4.57 7.33 -29.86
CA GLN A 111 3.18 6.94 -30.13
C GLN A 111 3.08 5.89 -31.23
N SER A 112 4.02 5.84 -32.18
CA SER A 112 3.97 4.89 -33.30
C SER A 112 4.29 3.46 -32.86
N ARG A 113 5.00 3.31 -31.74
CA ARG A 113 5.35 2.03 -31.11
C ARG A 113 4.57 1.74 -29.84
N SER A 114 3.50 2.49 -29.60
CA SER A 114 2.64 2.34 -28.43
C SER A 114 1.25 1.89 -28.89
N SER A 115 0.55 1.08 -28.10
CA SER A 115 -0.77 0.57 -28.48
C SER A 115 -1.69 0.34 -27.28
N ILE A 116 -3.00 0.21 -27.54
CA ILE A 116 -3.93 -0.36 -26.57
C ILE A 116 -3.62 -1.86 -26.46
N TYR A 117 -3.39 -2.33 -25.23
CA TYR A 117 -3.17 -3.73 -24.94
C TYR A 117 -4.51 -4.42 -24.66
N MET A 118 -5.14 -4.92 -25.73
CA MET A 118 -6.52 -5.43 -25.69
C MET A 118 -6.71 -6.64 -24.77
N GLU A 119 -5.69 -7.48 -24.58
CA GLU A 119 -5.80 -8.69 -23.73
C GLU A 119 -6.12 -8.36 -22.26
N MET A 120 -5.69 -7.20 -21.76
CA MET A 120 -5.96 -6.74 -20.39
C MET A 120 -6.93 -5.56 -20.34
N THR A 121 -7.71 -5.37 -21.41
CA THR A 121 -8.82 -4.42 -21.45
C THR A 121 -10.12 -5.16 -21.13
N ASN A 122 -10.63 -4.99 -19.91
CA ASN A 122 -11.70 -5.81 -19.33
C ASN A 122 -12.81 -4.95 -18.73
N ALA A 123 -14.02 -5.53 -18.66
CA ALA A 123 -15.12 -4.97 -17.89
C ALA A 123 -15.46 -5.92 -16.74
N PHE A 124 -15.53 -5.37 -15.53
CA PHE A 124 -15.93 -6.05 -14.30
C PHE A 124 -17.22 -5.40 -13.78
N PRO A 125 -17.90 -6.03 -12.80
CA PRO A 125 -19.15 -5.48 -12.27
C PRO A 125 -19.04 -4.03 -11.77
N THR A 126 -17.93 -3.67 -11.12
CA THR A 126 -17.74 -2.35 -10.49
C THR A 126 -16.64 -1.52 -11.12
N ASN A 127 -15.93 -2.00 -12.14
CA ASN A 127 -14.89 -1.23 -12.81
C ASN A 127 -14.70 -1.62 -14.28
N SER A 128 -14.30 -0.64 -15.08
CA SER A 128 -13.76 -0.87 -16.44
C SER A 128 -12.25 -0.63 -16.43
N GLU A 129 -11.52 -1.56 -17.03
CA GLU A 129 -10.06 -1.53 -17.15
C GLU A 129 -9.65 -1.39 -18.61
N VAL A 130 -8.72 -0.50 -18.88
CA VAL A 130 -8.07 -0.39 -20.18
C VAL A 130 -6.56 -0.35 -19.98
N GLU A 131 -5.85 -1.29 -20.59
CA GLU A 131 -4.40 -1.33 -20.53
C GLU A 131 -3.78 -0.79 -21.82
N VAL A 132 -2.67 -0.07 -21.68
CA VAL A 132 -1.87 0.45 -22.79
C VAL A 132 -0.43 -0.01 -22.65
N GLU A 133 0.18 -0.39 -23.77
CA GLU A 133 1.61 -0.56 -23.88
C GLU A 133 2.22 0.74 -24.41
N LEU A 134 3.06 1.36 -23.59
CA LEU A 134 3.72 2.62 -23.88
C LEU A 134 5.21 2.38 -24.09
N THR A 135 5.70 2.75 -25.27
CA THR A 135 7.10 2.58 -25.62
C THR A 135 7.82 3.92 -25.63
N PHE A 136 8.94 3.98 -24.92
CA PHE A 136 9.78 5.16 -24.79
C PHE A 136 11.09 4.97 -25.57
N VAL A 137 11.51 5.97 -26.34
CA VAL A 137 12.79 6.00 -27.09
C VAL A 137 13.79 6.93 -26.41
N GLN A 138 15.04 6.48 -26.32
CA GLN A 138 16.14 7.35 -25.93
C GLN A 138 16.36 8.43 -27.00
N GLN A 139 16.50 9.68 -26.58
CA GLN A 139 16.70 10.80 -27.50
C GLN A 139 18.15 10.87 -28.00
N PRO A 140 18.38 11.17 -29.30
CA PRO A 140 19.72 11.35 -29.85
C PRO A 140 20.54 12.37 -29.05
N GLY A 141 21.83 12.08 -28.83
CA GLY A 141 22.73 12.96 -28.09
C GLY A 141 22.49 12.99 -26.57
N SER A 142 21.50 12.25 -26.05
CA SER A 142 21.25 12.14 -24.61
C SER A 142 21.89 10.89 -23.97
N GLY A 143 22.40 9.95 -24.76
CA GLY A 143 22.93 8.66 -24.30
C GLY A 143 24.30 8.68 -23.60
N GLY A 144 24.84 9.85 -23.26
CA GLY A 144 26.11 9.99 -22.55
C GLY A 144 25.90 10.30 -21.08
N GLY A 145 26.15 9.33 -20.19
CA GLY A 145 26.10 9.56 -18.74
C GLY A 145 25.86 8.33 -17.86
N GLY A 146 25.60 7.16 -18.44
CA GLY A 146 25.38 5.92 -17.69
C GLY A 146 26.66 5.18 -17.31
N GLY A 147 27.54 5.84 -16.56
CA GLY A 147 28.73 5.22 -15.94
C GLY A 147 28.65 5.16 -14.42
N GLY A 148 27.44 5.29 -13.86
CA GLY A 148 27.21 5.27 -12.42
C GLY A 148 26.87 3.88 -11.90
N PHE A 149 26.94 3.71 -10.57
CA PHE A 149 26.58 2.48 -9.87
C PHE A 149 25.08 2.12 -9.92
N LEU A 150 24.22 3.02 -10.42
CA LEU A 150 22.76 2.83 -10.48
C LEU A 150 22.32 2.19 -11.80
N GLU A 151 21.35 1.28 -11.72
CA GLU A 151 20.78 0.66 -12.91
C GLU A 151 20.02 1.69 -13.76
N GLY A 152 20.13 1.51 -15.08
CA GLY A 152 19.39 2.28 -16.09
C GLY A 152 18.60 1.35 -17.01
N VAL A 153 17.94 1.93 -18.02
CA VAL A 153 17.12 1.18 -18.98
C VAL A 153 17.93 0.07 -19.66
N GLY A 154 19.13 0.38 -20.14
CA GLY A 154 20.00 -0.60 -20.81
C GLY A 154 20.54 -1.72 -19.91
N SER A 155 20.37 -1.62 -18.58
CA SER A 155 20.76 -2.67 -17.63
C SER A 155 19.74 -3.82 -17.58
N VAL A 156 18.47 -3.55 -17.90
CA VAL A 156 17.36 -4.48 -17.68
C VAL A 156 16.47 -4.69 -18.90
N ALA A 157 16.34 -3.68 -19.76
CA ALA A 157 15.58 -3.80 -21.00
C ALA A 157 16.38 -4.58 -22.05
N ALA A 158 15.67 -5.12 -23.06
CA ALA A 158 16.30 -5.83 -24.17
C ALA A 158 17.30 -4.95 -24.94
N THR A 159 17.08 -3.63 -24.99
CA THR A 159 18.05 -2.64 -25.50
C THR A 159 18.01 -1.37 -24.65
N GLY A 160 19.10 -0.61 -24.63
CA GLY A 160 19.11 0.72 -24.01
C GLY A 160 18.40 1.80 -24.83
N GLU A 161 18.14 1.56 -26.12
CA GLU A 161 17.58 2.55 -27.04
C GLU A 161 16.07 2.74 -26.86
N ALA A 162 15.37 1.72 -26.35
CA ALA A 162 13.95 1.77 -26.14
C ALA A 162 13.48 0.82 -25.04
N ALA A 163 12.44 1.22 -24.32
CA ALA A 163 11.76 0.36 -23.35
C ALA A 163 10.24 0.54 -23.42
N SER A 164 9.53 -0.57 -23.28
CA SER A 164 8.07 -0.61 -23.22
C SER A 164 7.63 -0.97 -21.80
N ILE A 165 6.58 -0.30 -21.33
CA ILE A 165 5.90 -0.60 -20.07
C ILE A 165 4.40 -0.70 -20.33
N ARG A 166 3.68 -1.47 -19.50
CA ARG A 166 2.22 -1.52 -19.58
C ARG A 166 1.60 -0.76 -18.42
N LEU A 167 0.69 0.15 -18.73
CA LEU A 167 -0.06 0.97 -17.78
C LEU A 167 -1.55 0.64 -17.92
N HIS A 168 -2.20 0.27 -16.84
CA HIS A 168 -3.66 0.13 -16.82
C HIS A 168 -4.31 1.38 -16.24
N HIS A 169 -5.43 1.75 -16.85
CA HIS A 169 -6.37 2.77 -16.40
C HIS A 169 -7.63 2.07 -15.87
N SER A 170 -7.91 2.32 -14.60
CA SER A 170 -9.10 1.80 -13.94
C SER A 170 -10.14 2.90 -13.77
N PHE A 171 -11.38 2.62 -14.17
CA PHE A 171 -12.54 3.46 -13.91
C PHE A 171 -13.52 2.69 -13.03
N VAL A 172 -13.44 2.92 -11.73
CA VAL A 172 -14.26 2.27 -10.71
C VAL A 172 -15.54 3.07 -10.46
N GLU A 173 -16.64 2.37 -10.29
CA GLU A 173 -17.88 2.89 -9.75
C GLU A 173 -17.63 3.62 -8.42
N LEU A 174 -18.44 4.64 -8.12
CA LEU A 174 -18.34 5.28 -6.80
C LEU A 174 -19.06 4.40 -5.77
N PRO A 175 -18.52 4.28 -4.55
CA PRO A 175 -19.29 3.70 -3.45
C PRO A 175 -20.61 4.44 -3.24
N ASP A 176 -21.57 3.74 -2.65
CA ASP A 176 -22.79 4.31 -2.11
C ASP A 176 -22.49 5.30 -0.95
N ASP A 177 -23.55 5.92 -0.44
CA ASP A 177 -23.46 6.89 0.66
C ASP A 177 -23.66 6.22 2.05
N ASP A 178 -23.62 4.88 2.13
CA ASP A 178 -23.88 4.11 3.36
C ASP A 178 -22.60 3.83 4.18
N TYR A 179 -21.42 4.25 3.69
CA TYR A 179 -20.16 4.14 4.43
C TYR A 179 -20.08 5.17 5.56
N GLN A 180 -19.75 4.71 6.77
CA GLN A 180 -19.53 5.58 7.93
C GLN A 180 -18.02 5.91 8.06
N PRO A 181 -17.60 7.17 7.81
CA PRO A 181 -16.24 7.58 8.03
C PRO A 181 -15.88 7.56 9.51
N ARG A 182 -14.59 7.39 9.81
CA ARG A 182 -14.08 7.46 11.19
C ARG A 182 -13.04 8.56 11.33
N VAL A 183 -13.14 9.31 12.42
CA VAL A 183 -12.30 10.46 12.71
C VAL A 183 -10.84 10.00 12.89
N PHE A 184 -9.93 10.82 12.39
CA PHE A 184 -8.50 10.57 12.53
C PHE A 184 -7.94 11.14 13.84
N ASP A 185 -7.29 10.29 14.62
CA ASP A 185 -6.39 10.66 15.72
C ASP A 185 -4.94 10.39 15.27
N PRO A 186 -3.99 11.34 15.42
CA PRO A 186 -2.60 11.14 15.02
C PRO A 186 -1.88 10.01 15.76
N ARG A 187 -2.37 9.59 16.93
CA ARG A 187 -1.86 8.46 17.71
C ARG A 187 -2.40 7.12 17.22
N SER A 188 -3.45 7.09 16.39
CA SER A 188 -4.11 5.85 15.94
C SER A 188 -3.28 4.97 15.00
N GLY A 189 -2.22 5.51 14.41
CA GLY A 189 -1.43 4.84 13.38
C GLY A 189 -2.05 4.82 11.98
N TYR A 190 -3.23 5.41 11.76
CA TYR A 190 -3.85 5.42 10.44
C TYR A 190 -3.34 6.54 9.52
N GLY A 191 -3.24 6.25 8.22
CA GLY A 191 -3.21 7.31 7.21
C GLY A 191 -4.58 7.99 7.09
N SER A 192 -4.59 9.30 6.80
CA SER A 192 -5.85 10.07 6.68
C SER A 192 -6.11 10.67 5.31
N VAL A 193 -7.38 10.85 4.99
CA VAL A 193 -7.84 11.86 4.02
C VAL A 193 -8.11 13.16 4.78
N ALA A 194 -7.75 14.30 4.19
CA ALA A 194 -7.91 15.61 4.82
C ALA A 194 -8.55 16.59 3.84
N TYR A 195 -9.44 17.44 4.35
CA TYR A 195 -10.13 18.49 3.59
C TYR A 195 -10.40 19.70 4.48
N GLU A 196 -10.54 20.86 3.85
CA GLU A 196 -11.01 22.08 4.51
C GLU A 196 -12.53 22.17 4.37
N ASP A 197 -13.23 22.16 5.50
CA ASP A 197 -14.67 22.35 5.56
C ASP A 197 -15.01 23.80 5.90
N TYR A 198 -15.71 24.47 4.98
CA TYR A 198 -16.15 25.86 5.13
C TYR A 198 -17.50 25.98 5.84
N ALA A 199 -18.19 24.87 6.11
CA ALA A 199 -19.44 24.85 6.86
C ALA A 199 -19.23 24.79 8.38
N VAL A 200 -18.00 24.59 8.85
CA VAL A 200 -17.72 24.50 10.30
C VAL A 200 -18.00 25.83 11.00
N SER A 201 -18.43 25.74 12.26
CA SER A 201 -18.71 26.92 13.08
C SER A 201 -17.43 27.72 13.39
N LEU A 202 -17.60 29.02 13.62
CA LEU A 202 -16.48 29.88 14.05
C LEU A 202 -15.90 29.36 15.37
N GLY A 203 -14.59 29.17 15.40
CA GLY A 203 -13.86 28.62 16.54
C GLY A 203 -13.50 27.14 16.39
N GLU A 204 -14.15 26.41 15.48
CA GLU A 204 -13.83 25.02 15.18
C GLU A 204 -12.74 24.91 14.09
N PRO A 205 -11.91 23.85 14.10
CA PRO A 205 -10.93 23.62 13.06
C PRO A 205 -11.59 23.40 11.69
N MET A 206 -11.16 24.14 10.66
CA MET A 206 -11.62 23.89 9.27
C MET A 206 -11.03 22.60 8.69
N THR A 207 -9.81 22.25 9.08
CA THR A 207 -9.16 21.03 8.60
C THR A 207 -9.78 19.82 9.27
N GLN A 208 -10.58 19.10 8.51
CA GLN A 208 -11.19 17.84 8.90
C GLN A 208 -10.32 16.68 8.40
N ARG A 209 -10.22 15.61 9.21
CA ARG A 209 -9.42 14.42 8.89
C ARG A 209 -10.16 13.13 9.21
N LEU A 210 -10.13 12.19 8.27
CA LEU A 210 -10.78 10.89 8.38
C LEU A 210 -9.76 9.79 8.11
N ILE A 211 -9.80 8.69 8.85
CA ILE A 211 -8.90 7.55 8.61
C ILE A 211 -9.23 6.86 7.28
N ARG A 212 -8.23 6.20 6.71
CA ARG A 212 -8.44 5.28 5.58
C ARG A 212 -8.64 3.87 6.11
N ARG A 213 -9.80 3.27 5.85
CA ARG A 213 -10.10 1.88 6.23
C ARG A 213 -11.03 1.22 5.22
N HIS A 214 -11.03 -0.11 5.17
CA HIS A 214 -12.05 -0.85 4.43
C HIS A 214 -13.41 -0.70 5.11
N ARG A 215 -14.50 -0.84 4.34
CA ARG A 215 -15.83 -1.04 4.90
C ARG A 215 -15.88 -2.41 5.58
N LEU A 216 -16.27 -2.43 6.84
CA LEU A 216 -16.49 -3.65 7.61
C LEU A 216 -17.62 -3.39 8.60
N ASN A 217 -18.59 -4.29 8.66
CA ASN A 217 -19.72 -4.22 9.59
C ASN A 217 -20.01 -5.63 10.10
N LYS A 218 -20.38 -5.78 11.37
CA LYS A 218 -20.90 -7.04 11.90
C LYS A 218 -22.26 -7.37 11.31
N VAL A 219 -22.54 -8.67 11.10
CA VAL A 219 -23.89 -9.16 10.80
C VAL A 219 -24.84 -8.92 11.97
N ASP A 220 -24.34 -9.08 13.20
CA ASP A 220 -25.02 -8.69 14.43
C ASP A 220 -24.19 -7.62 15.16
N PRO A 221 -24.51 -6.33 14.98
CA PRO A 221 -23.81 -5.22 15.62
C PRO A 221 -23.91 -5.22 17.15
N SER A 222 -24.90 -5.93 17.73
CA SER A 222 -25.07 -6.00 19.19
C SER A 222 -24.21 -7.08 19.85
N ALA A 223 -23.67 -8.01 19.07
CA ALA A 223 -22.82 -9.08 19.57
C ALA A 223 -21.39 -8.60 19.82
N SER A 224 -20.79 -9.03 20.93
CA SER A 224 -19.38 -8.80 21.21
C SER A 224 -18.49 -9.39 20.10
N VAL A 225 -18.84 -10.58 19.62
CA VAL A 225 -18.21 -11.24 18.46
C VAL A 225 -19.25 -11.57 17.40
N SER A 226 -19.00 -11.17 16.15
CA SER A 226 -19.88 -11.48 15.01
C SER A 226 -19.10 -11.78 13.73
N ASN A 227 -19.72 -12.47 12.78
CA ASN A 227 -19.16 -12.56 11.43
C ASN A 227 -19.32 -11.20 10.72
N PRO A 228 -18.43 -10.85 9.77
CA PRO A 228 -18.62 -9.67 8.94
C PRO A 228 -19.81 -9.87 7.97
N VAL A 229 -20.45 -8.77 7.57
CA VAL A 229 -21.36 -8.76 6.42
C VAL A 229 -20.58 -9.10 5.14
N GLU A 230 -19.43 -8.46 4.95
CA GLU A 230 -18.49 -8.75 3.86
C GLU A 230 -17.07 -8.84 4.43
N PRO A 231 -16.36 -9.97 4.28
CA PRO A 231 -15.00 -10.11 4.76
C PRO A 231 -14.00 -9.35 3.86
N ILE A 232 -12.92 -8.87 4.47
CA ILE A 232 -11.76 -8.34 3.77
C ILE A 232 -10.90 -9.53 3.32
N VAL A 233 -10.92 -9.81 2.01
CA VAL A 233 -10.17 -10.93 1.42
C VAL A 233 -9.01 -10.42 0.57
N TYR A 234 -7.81 -10.93 0.83
CA TYR A 234 -6.61 -10.72 0.03
C TYR A 234 -6.24 -11.97 -0.75
N TYR A 235 -5.83 -11.79 -2.01
CA TYR A 235 -5.44 -12.87 -2.90
C TYR A 235 -3.95 -12.79 -3.26
N VAL A 236 -3.19 -13.83 -2.90
CA VAL A 236 -1.77 -13.98 -3.23
C VAL A 236 -1.61 -14.39 -4.68
N ASP A 237 -0.65 -13.75 -5.38
CA ASP A 237 -0.30 -14.05 -6.75
C ASP A 237 0.16 -15.52 -6.92
N PRO A 238 -0.49 -16.32 -7.79
CA PRO A 238 -0.14 -17.72 -8.02
C PRO A 238 1.24 -17.90 -8.65
N GLY A 239 1.84 -16.83 -9.21
CA GLY A 239 3.22 -16.82 -9.66
C GLY A 239 4.26 -16.88 -8.52
N THR A 240 3.84 -16.77 -7.25
CA THR A 240 4.74 -16.94 -6.11
C THR A 240 5.16 -18.41 -5.97
N PRO A 241 6.47 -18.73 -5.99
CA PRO A 241 6.94 -20.11 -5.83
C PRO A 241 6.86 -20.57 -4.35
N GLU A 242 6.79 -21.88 -4.12
CA GLU A 242 7.10 -22.43 -2.79
C GLU A 242 8.61 -22.38 -2.53
N PRO A 243 9.05 -22.26 -1.26
CA PRO A 243 8.25 -22.15 -0.02
C PRO A 243 7.71 -20.73 0.28
N VAL A 244 8.04 -19.75 -0.55
CA VAL A 244 7.71 -18.33 -0.32
C VAL A 244 6.20 -18.09 -0.28
N ARG A 245 5.46 -18.77 -1.15
CA ARG A 245 3.99 -18.68 -1.20
C ARG A 245 3.35 -19.03 0.14
N SER A 246 3.80 -20.12 0.77
CA SER A 246 3.30 -20.52 2.10
C SER A 246 3.59 -19.45 3.16
N ALA A 247 4.81 -18.91 3.18
CA ALA A 247 5.19 -17.84 4.10
C ALA A 247 4.37 -16.55 3.89
N LEU A 248 4.11 -16.14 2.64
CA LEU A 248 3.28 -14.97 2.36
C LEU A 248 1.84 -15.14 2.85
N LEU A 249 1.25 -16.31 2.58
CA LEU A 249 -0.10 -16.65 3.03
C LEU A 249 -0.18 -16.65 4.56
N GLU A 250 0.80 -17.25 5.23
CA GLU A 250 0.85 -17.34 6.69
C GLU A 250 0.99 -15.96 7.33
N GLY A 251 2.01 -15.18 6.95
CA GLY A 251 2.28 -13.87 7.54
C GLY A 251 1.13 -12.89 7.36
N ALA A 252 0.57 -12.80 6.15
CA ALA A 252 -0.57 -11.91 5.91
C ALA A 252 -1.82 -12.32 6.73
N ARG A 253 -2.00 -13.61 7.06
CA ARG A 253 -3.12 -14.09 7.88
C ARG A 253 -3.01 -13.69 9.35
N TRP A 254 -1.85 -13.25 9.83
CA TRP A 254 -1.70 -12.79 11.21
C TRP A 254 -2.66 -11.64 11.54
N TRP A 255 -3.01 -10.80 10.57
CA TRP A 255 -4.03 -9.75 10.74
C TRP A 255 -5.37 -10.28 11.25
N ASN A 256 -5.75 -11.53 10.94
CA ASN A 256 -6.99 -12.11 11.49
C ASN A 256 -7.00 -12.13 13.02
N GLN A 257 -5.84 -12.24 13.69
CA GLN A 257 -5.74 -12.17 15.15
C GLN A 257 -6.20 -10.80 15.68
N ALA A 258 -5.85 -9.70 14.98
CA ALA A 258 -6.25 -8.35 15.36
C ALA A 258 -7.73 -8.08 15.07
N PHE A 259 -8.26 -8.59 13.94
CA PHE A 259 -9.69 -8.49 13.64
C PHE A 259 -10.55 -9.33 14.60
N GLU A 260 -10.07 -10.50 15.04
CA GLU A 260 -10.70 -11.29 16.10
C GLU A 260 -10.71 -10.54 17.43
N GLY A 261 -9.60 -9.88 17.78
CA GLY A 261 -9.51 -8.99 18.93
C GLY A 261 -10.51 -7.82 18.89
N ALA A 262 -10.78 -7.27 17.70
CA ALA A 262 -11.80 -6.24 17.47
C ALA A 262 -13.25 -6.77 17.46
N GLY A 263 -13.45 -8.06 17.73
CA GLY A 263 -14.78 -8.68 17.82
C GLY A 263 -15.31 -9.23 16.49
N TYR A 264 -14.45 -9.49 15.51
CA TYR A 264 -14.86 -10.10 14.26
C TYR A 264 -14.37 -11.53 14.09
N ARG A 265 -15.31 -12.45 13.85
CA ARG A 265 -14.97 -13.81 13.42
C ARG A 265 -14.86 -13.85 11.90
N ASN A 266 -13.73 -14.33 11.35
CA ASN A 266 -13.51 -14.49 9.91
C ASN A 266 -13.55 -13.20 9.07
N ALA A 267 -13.30 -12.02 9.66
CA ALA A 267 -13.29 -10.76 8.92
C ALA A 267 -12.11 -10.60 7.97
N PHE A 268 -10.95 -11.20 8.28
CA PHE A 268 -9.76 -11.03 7.49
C PHE A 268 -9.27 -12.38 6.96
N GLN A 269 -9.17 -12.50 5.64
CA GLN A 269 -8.83 -13.76 4.98
C GLN A 269 -7.77 -13.53 3.92
N VAL A 270 -6.85 -14.50 3.80
CA VAL A 270 -5.84 -14.49 2.75
C VAL A 270 -5.82 -15.84 2.05
N LEU A 271 -6.00 -15.80 0.73
CA LEU A 271 -6.17 -16.97 -0.12
C LEU A 271 -5.20 -16.93 -1.29
N LEU A 272 -4.93 -18.08 -1.89
CA LEU A 272 -4.28 -18.12 -3.20
C LEU A 272 -5.30 -17.65 -4.25
N ARG A 273 -4.89 -16.74 -5.14
CA ARG A 273 -5.78 -16.28 -6.23
C ARG A 273 -6.10 -17.45 -7.18
N PRO A 274 -7.38 -17.80 -7.39
CA PRO A 274 -7.77 -18.73 -8.44
C PRO A 274 -7.72 -18.05 -9.81
N ASP A 275 -7.64 -18.84 -10.89
CA ASP A 275 -7.63 -18.33 -12.27
C ASP A 275 -8.91 -17.56 -12.64
N SER A 276 -10.02 -17.80 -11.94
CA SER A 276 -11.29 -17.09 -12.14
C SER A 276 -11.30 -15.64 -11.62
N ILE A 277 -10.31 -15.25 -10.82
CA ILE A 277 -10.20 -13.90 -10.26
C ILE A 277 -9.08 -13.13 -10.97
N SER A 278 -9.46 -12.05 -11.64
CA SER A 278 -8.50 -11.09 -12.19
C SER A 278 -7.94 -10.20 -11.08
N PRO A 279 -6.63 -9.91 -11.06
CA PRO A 279 -6.06 -8.97 -10.11
C PRO A 279 -6.48 -7.52 -10.39
N LEU A 280 -7.04 -7.24 -11.58
CA LEU A 280 -7.53 -5.92 -11.97
C LEU A 280 -9.00 -5.67 -11.60
N ASP A 281 -9.74 -6.69 -11.17
CA ASP A 281 -11.11 -6.47 -10.67
C ASP A 281 -11.03 -5.72 -9.32
N ALA A 282 -11.73 -4.60 -9.21
CA ALA A 282 -11.63 -3.70 -8.07
C ALA A 282 -12.15 -4.33 -6.77
N ARG A 283 -12.96 -5.38 -6.86
CA ARG A 283 -13.57 -6.06 -5.71
C ARG A 283 -12.61 -6.96 -4.93
N TYR A 284 -11.42 -7.23 -5.47
CA TYR A 284 -10.47 -8.16 -4.85
C TYR A 284 -9.16 -7.46 -4.48
N ASN A 285 -8.74 -7.58 -3.22
CA ASN A 285 -7.44 -7.10 -2.79
C ASN A 285 -6.35 -8.09 -3.21
N VAL A 286 -5.16 -7.60 -3.55
CA VAL A 286 -4.11 -8.46 -4.14
C VAL A 286 -2.75 -8.29 -3.47
N ILE A 287 -2.03 -9.41 -3.38
CA ILE A 287 -0.63 -9.48 -2.96
C ILE A 287 0.18 -9.95 -4.17
N ASN A 288 0.81 -9.01 -4.87
CA ASN A 288 1.55 -9.27 -6.10
C ASN A 288 2.98 -9.70 -5.80
N TRP A 289 3.46 -10.73 -6.51
CA TRP A 289 4.85 -11.15 -6.51
C TRP A 289 5.58 -10.53 -7.70
N VAL A 290 6.63 -9.74 -7.44
CA VAL A 290 7.27 -8.92 -8.47
C VAL A 290 8.78 -9.14 -8.52
N HIS A 291 9.27 -9.38 -9.74
CA HIS A 291 10.68 -9.55 -10.03
C HIS A 291 11.34 -8.24 -10.43
N ARG A 292 12.56 -8.04 -9.93
CA ARG A 292 13.47 -6.94 -10.27
C ARG A 292 14.87 -7.53 -10.44
N SER A 293 15.75 -6.82 -11.14
CA SER A 293 17.16 -7.21 -11.31
C SER A 293 17.96 -7.09 -10.01
N THR A 294 17.59 -6.15 -9.15
CA THR A 294 18.20 -5.90 -7.84
C THR A 294 17.15 -5.92 -6.72
N ARG A 295 17.59 -6.06 -5.46
CA ARG A 295 16.69 -5.99 -4.29
C ARG A 295 15.98 -4.64 -4.30
N GLY A 296 14.65 -4.70 -4.39
CA GLY A 296 13.81 -3.52 -4.34
C GLY A 296 12.90 -3.47 -3.14
N TRP A 297 12.26 -2.32 -2.98
CA TRP A 297 11.28 -2.09 -1.93
C TRP A 297 10.00 -2.86 -2.24
N SER A 298 9.46 -3.49 -1.20
CA SER A 298 8.08 -3.91 -1.18
C SER A 298 7.21 -2.71 -0.77
N THR A 299 5.96 -2.69 -1.21
CA THR A 299 5.04 -1.59 -0.93
C THR A 299 3.60 -2.09 -0.83
N GLY A 300 2.88 -1.67 0.21
CA GLY A 300 1.44 -1.68 0.29
C GLY A 300 0.84 -0.32 -0.08
N GLY A 301 -0.13 -0.32 -1.00
CA GLY A 301 -0.93 0.85 -1.33
C GLY A 301 -2.41 0.53 -1.44
N SER A 302 -3.24 1.56 -1.45
CA SER A 302 -4.69 1.40 -1.57
C SER A 302 -5.31 2.40 -2.54
N VAL A 303 -6.40 1.98 -3.15
CA VAL A 303 -7.34 2.85 -3.87
C VAL A 303 -8.42 3.20 -2.88
N SER A 304 -8.57 4.49 -2.56
CA SER A 304 -9.57 4.95 -1.59
C SER A 304 -10.44 6.07 -2.15
N ASP A 305 -11.69 6.15 -1.69
CA ASP A 305 -12.52 7.31 -1.96
C ASP A 305 -11.99 8.53 -1.17
N PRO A 306 -11.51 9.60 -1.85
CA PRO A 306 -10.99 10.78 -1.17
C PRO A 306 -12.06 11.59 -0.44
N ARG A 307 -13.36 11.29 -0.62
CA ARG A 307 -14.47 11.96 0.08
C ARG A 307 -14.64 11.43 1.50
N THR A 308 -14.49 10.12 1.68
CA THR A 308 -14.88 9.40 2.91
C THR A 308 -13.72 8.66 3.58
N GLY A 309 -12.64 8.37 2.85
CA GLY A 309 -11.55 7.51 3.33
C GLY A 309 -11.79 6.02 3.12
N GLU A 310 -12.93 5.61 2.55
CA GLU A 310 -13.22 4.20 2.27
C GLU A 310 -12.18 3.59 1.33
N ILE A 311 -11.52 2.51 1.77
CA ILE A 311 -10.60 1.73 0.94
C ILE A 311 -11.40 0.76 0.06
N ILE A 312 -11.26 0.95 -1.25
CA ILE A 312 -11.92 0.16 -2.29
C ILE A 312 -11.10 -1.08 -2.65
N LYS A 313 -9.77 -0.92 -2.73
CA LYS A 313 -8.85 -1.99 -3.11
C LYS A 313 -7.49 -1.81 -2.45
N GLY A 314 -7.01 -2.84 -1.78
CA GLY A 314 -5.64 -3.00 -1.32
C GLY A 314 -4.78 -3.66 -2.39
N VAL A 315 -3.58 -3.11 -2.60
CA VAL A 315 -2.60 -3.58 -3.59
C VAL A 315 -1.23 -3.63 -2.94
N VAL A 316 -0.74 -4.85 -2.70
CA VAL A 316 0.61 -5.11 -2.23
C VAL A 316 1.50 -5.50 -3.42
N THR A 317 2.74 -5.00 -3.42
CA THR A 317 3.81 -5.40 -4.33
C THR A 317 5.00 -5.89 -3.53
N LEU A 318 5.31 -7.19 -3.61
CA LEU A 318 6.41 -7.81 -2.88
C LEU A 318 7.58 -8.12 -3.81
N GLY A 319 8.78 -7.70 -3.41
CA GLY A 319 10.02 -7.92 -4.17
C GLY A 319 10.58 -9.33 -4.02
N SER A 320 10.78 -10.03 -5.14
CA SER A 320 11.20 -11.43 -5.13
C SER A 320 12.61 -11.70 -4.60
N LEU A 321 13.48 -10.69 -4.65
CA LEU A 321 14.88 -10.83 -4.26
C LEU A 321 15.12 -10.60 -2.75
N ARG A 322 14.09 -10.18 -2.00
CA ARG A 322 14.23 -9.95 -0.55
C ARG A 322 14.67 -11.21 0.17
N ILE A 323 14.07 -12.36 -0.16
CA ILE A 323 14.41 -13.65 0.44
C ILE A 323 15.89 -14.02 0.24
N ARG A 324 16.49 -13.70 -0.91
CA ARG A 324 17.91 -13.99 -1.16
C ARG A 324 18.82 -13.14 -0.29
N GLN A 325 18.42 -11.90 -0.01
CA GLN A 325 19.19 -11.05 0.89
C GLN A 325 19.08 -11.51 2.34
N ASP A 326 17.88 -11.91 2.76
CA ASP A 326 17.68 -12.44 4.12
C ASP A 326 18.49 -13.74 4.30
N TYR A 327 18.58 -14.57 3.26
CA TYR A 327 19.45 -15.74 3.23
C TYR A 327 20.92 -15.36 3.36
N MET A 328 21.40 -14.36 2.61
CA MET A 328 22.79 -13.90 2.71
C MET A 328 23.12 -13.29 4.08
N ILE A 329 22.15 -12.65 4.75
CA ILE A 329 22.33 -12.16 6.12
C ILE A 329 22.50 -13.33 7.08
N ALA A 330 21.68 -14.37 6.94
CA ALA A 330 21.80 -15.62 7.70
C ALA A 330 23.15 -16.29 7.48
N GLU A 331 23.51 -16.44 6.20
CA GLU A 331 24.72 -17.12 5.76
C GLU A 331 25.97 -16.41 6.25
N GLY A 332 26.00 -15.08 6.12
CA GLY A 332 27.13 -14.27 6.56
C GLY A 332 27.32 -14.24 8.07
N LEU A 333 26.26 -14.48 8.86
CA LEU A 333 26.37 -14.51 10.33
C LEU A 333 26.67 -15.91 10.87
N LEU A 334 26.03 -16.94 10.34
CA LEU A 334 26.12 -18.29 10.89
C LEU A 334 27.24 -19.11 10.26
N ALA A 335 27.62 -18.81 9.01
CA ALA A 335 28.56 -19.59 8.20
C ALA A 335 28.49 -21.12 8.45
N PRO A 336 27.30 -21.74 8.37
CA PRO A 336 27.04 -23.08 8.93
C PRO A 336 27.50 -24.22 8.00
N TYR A 337 28.68 -24.08 7.41
CA TYR A 337 29.24 -25.01 6.43
C TYR A 337 30.50 -25.67 6.96
N GLU A 338 30.59 -26.99 6.88
CA GLU A 338 31.82 -27.74 7.15
C GLU A 338 32.58 -28.02 5.84
N SER A 339 31.87 -28.49 4.80
CA SER A 339 32.43 -28.81 3.47
C SER A 339 32.07 -27.82 2.37
N GLY A 340 31.04 -26.98 2.56
CA GLY A 340 30.62 -25.92 1.64
C GLY A 340 29.61 -26.35 0.57
N ASP A 341 29.06 -27.56 0.67
CA ASP A 341 28.03 -28.12 -0.21
C ASP A 341 26.72 -28.46 0.51
N GLU A 342 26.62 -28.12 1.80
CA GLU A 342 25.43 -28.27 2.61
C GLU A 342 24.34 -27.26 2.22
N ALA A 343 23.09 -27.60 2.51
CA ALA A 343 21.95 -26.68 2.43
C ALA A 343 21.28 -26.56 3.81
N PRO A 344 21.92 -25.85 4.77
CA PRO A 344 21.45 -25.76 6.14
C PRO A 344 20.03 -25.15 6.21
N PRO A 345 19.07 -25.84 6.85
CA PRO A 345 17.67 -25.41 6.88
C PRO A 345 17.44 -24.07 7.60
N GLU A 346 18.30 -23.72 8.56
CA GLU A 346 18.23 -22.49 9.35
C GLU A 346 18.32 -21.23 8.49
N LEU A 347 19.14 -21.24 7.42
CA LEU A 347 19.28 -20.12 6.50
C LEU A 347 17.98 -19.85 5.73
N ALA A 348 17.31 -20.94 5.32
CA ALA A 348 16.02 -20.87 4.66
C ALA A 348 14.92 -20.41 5.64
N GLU A 349 14.90 -20.93 6.87
CA GLU A 349 13.87 -20.57 7.84
C GLU A 349 13.97 -19.11 8.29
N TRP A 350 15.17 -18.58 8.53
CA TRP A 350 15.37 -17.13 8.77
C TRP A 350 14.77 -16.27 7.67
N SER A 351 15.02 -16.66 6.41
CA SER A 351 14.53 -15.95 5.25
C SER A 351 13.00 -16.02 5.15
N LEU A 352 12.41 -17.17 5.46
CA LEU A 352 10.97 -17.37 5.44
C LEU A 352 10.27 -16.66 6.60
N ALA A 353 10.85 -16.66 7.80
CA ALA A 353 10.38 -15.87 8.93
C ALA A 353 10.31 -14.38 8.57
N ARG A 354 11.34 -13.85 7.89
CA ARG A 354 11.31 -12.45 7.43
C ARG A 354 10.22 -12.19 6.38
N VAL A 355 10.01 -13.13 5.47
CA VAL A 355 8.96 -13.05 4.44
C VAL A 355 7.57 -13.02 5.07
N ARG A 356 7.31 -13.79 6.14
CA ARG A 356 6.03 -13.73 6.88
C ARG A 356 5.79 -12.33 7.45
N GLN A 357 6.77 -11.79 8.18
CA GLN A 357 6.70 -10.43 8.74
C GLN A 357 6.47 -9.38 7.65
N LEU A 358 7.20 -9.47 6.54
CA LEU A 358 7.07 -8.53 5.43
C LEU A 358 5.67 -8.59 4.80
N SER A 359 5.11 -9.79 4.63
CA SER A 359 3.75 -9.96 4.12
C SER A 359 2.72 -9.27 5.02
N ALA A 360 2.84 -9.46 6.34
CA ALA A 360 1.99 -8.78 7.32
C ALA A 360 2.15 -7.26 7.24
N HIS A 361 3.39 -6.77 7.22
CA HIS A 361 3.73 -5.36 7.15
C HIS A 361 3.10 -4.65 5.94
N GLU A 362 3.30 -5.19 4.73
CA GLU A 362 2.78 -4.54 3.52
C GLU A 362 1.25 -4.57 3.46
N VAL A 363 0.62 -5.63 3.97
CA VAL A 363 -0.84 -5.71 4.10
C VAL A 363 -1.37 -4.70 5.13
N GLY A 364 -0.61 -4.42 6.19
CA GLY A 364 -0.95 -3.39 7.18
C GLY A 364 -1.13 -2.00 6.54
N HIS A 365 -0.26 -1.64 5.60
CA HIS A 365 -0.43 -0.41 4.82
C HIS A 365 -1.72 -0.38 3.99
N THR A 366 -2.11 -1.51 3.41
CA THR A 366 -3.30 -1.57 2.55
C THR A 366 -4.61 -1.56 3.33
N ILE A 367 -4.59 -1.88 4.62
CA ILE A 367 -5.75 -1.75 5.52
C ILE A 367 -5.77 -0.43 6.31
N GLY A 368 -4.79 0.45 6.08
CA GLY A 368 -4.80 1.85 6.52
C GLY A 368 -3.65 2.29 7.42
N LEU A 369 -2.76 1.39 7.83
CA LEU A 369 -1.77 1.66 8.89
C LEU A 369 -0.46 2.23 8.35
N GLY A 370 0.13 3.15 9.10
CA GLY A 370 1.50 3.65 8.91
C GLY A 370 2.52 2.79 9.64
N HIS A 371 3.80 3.10 9.43
CA HIS A 371 4.88 2.47 10.19
C HIS A 371 4.79 2.82 11.68
N ASN A 372 5.20 1.90 12.54
CA ASN A 372 5.40 2.13 13.97
C ASN A 372 6.81 1.68 14.36
N TYR A 373 7.65 2.62 14.79
CA TYR A 373 9.06 2.43 15.15
C TYR A 373 9.29 2.67 16.65
N TYR A 374 8.25 2.52 17.46
CA TYR A 374 8.34 2.72 18.90
C TYR A 374 8.98 1.52 19.59
N ASN A 375 10.08 1.78 20.30
CA ASN A 375 10.79 0.82 21.13
C ASN A 375 10.10 0.71 22.49
N SER A 376 9.21 -0.27 22.59
CA SER A 376 8.40 -0.50 23.79
C SER A 376 9.10 -1.40 24.80
N SER A 377 8.90 -1.10 26.09
CA SER A 377 9.25 -2.00 27.18
C SER A 377 8.34 -3.23 27.27
N ALA A 378 7.18 -3.22 26.60
CA ALA A 378 6.33 -4.39 26.40
C ALA A 378 6.86 -5.33 25.29
N GLY A 379 7.98 -4.97 24.64
CA GLY A 379 8.62 -5.76 23.60
C GLY A 379 8.28 -5.29 22.19
N ARG A 380 8.36 -6.21 21.23
CA ARG A 380 8.09 -5.95 19.81
C ARG A 380 6.57 -5.94 19.56
N ILE A 381 5.97 -4.77 19.71
CA ILE A 381 4.50 -4.59 19.74
C ILE A 381 3.83 -4.48 18.37
N SER A 382 4.56 -4.50 17.24
CA SER A 382 4.00 -4.12 15.94
C SER A 382 4.71 -4.77 14.75
N VAL A 383 3.95 -5.35 13.81
CA VAL A 383 4.47 -5.78 12.50
C VAL A 383 4.75 -4.59 11.57
N MET A 384 4.23 -3.40 11.90
CA MET A 384 4.46 -2.15 11.17
C MET A 384 5.84 -1.53 11.43
N ASP A 385 6.71 -2.21 12.16
CA ASP A 385 8.12 -1.88 12.35
C ASP A 385 9.01 -2.48 11.22
N TYR A 386 10.27 -2.06 11.15
CA TYR A 386 11.33 -2.63 10.34
C TYR A 386 12.34 -3.44 11.18
N PRO A 387 11.91 -4.54 11.84
CA PRO A 387 12.82 -5.26 12.74
C PRO A 387 13.97 -5.85 11.94
N HIS A 388 15.20 -5.67 12.42
CA HIS A 388 16.33 -6.47 11.99
C HIS A 388 16.37 -7.78 12.80
N PRO A 389 17.10 -8.82 12.34
CA PRO A 389 17.26 -10.06 13.11
C PRO A 389 17.61 -9.78 14.58
N LEU A 390 16.82 -10.32 15.50
CA LEU A 390 17.19 -10.40 16.90
C LEU A 390 18.06 -11.64 17.10
N VAL A 391 19.32 -11.41 17.44
CA VAL A 391 20.31 -12.46 17.64
C VAL A 391 21.02 -12.19 18.94
N THR A 392 21.16 -13.19 19.79
CA THR A 392 21.84 -13.04 21.08
C THR A 392 22.99 -14.04 21.19
N LEU A 393 23.75 -13.93 22.27
CA LEU A 393 24.81 -14.88 22.60
C LEU A 393 24.41 -15.65 23.85
N GLU A 394 24.54 -16.96 23.77
CA GLU A 394 24.43 -17.85 24.91
C GLU A 394 25.62 -17.67 25.87
N THR A 395 25.50 -18.23 27.08
CA THR A 395 26.57 -18.15 28.08
C THR A 395 27.90 -18.79 27.65
N ASP A 396 27.87 -19.69 26.68
CA ASP A 396 29.07 -20.32 26.10
C ASP A 396 29.61 -19.58 24.86
N GLY A 397 28.99 -18.46 24.48
CA GLY A 397 29.35 -17.64 23.33
C GLY A 397 28.77 -18.14 22.00
N SER A 398 27.96 -19.19 21.99
CA SER A 398 27.24 -19.61 20.79
C SER A 398 26.11 -18.64 20.43
N ILE A 399 25.79 -18.54 19.14
CA ILE A 399 24.79 -17.62 18.61
C ILE A 399 23.39 -18.21 18.81
N ASP A 400 22.53 -17.51 19.55
CA ASP A 400 21.10 -17.81 19.66
C ASP A 400 20.28 -16.96 18.69
N TYR A 401 19.46 -17.65 17.91
CA TYR A 401 18.61 -17.09 16.88
C TYR A 401 17.18 -17.62 16.93
N SER A 402 16.79 -18.18 18.08
CA SER A 402 15.45 -18.72 18.33
C SER A 402 14.34 -17.67 18.19
N GLU A 403 14.64 -16.38 18.42
CA GLU A 403 13.70 -15.26 18.34
C GLU A 403 14.02 -14.24 17.24
N VAL A 404 14.68 -14.69 16.16
CA VAL A 404 15.14 -13.86 15.03
C VAL A 404 14.13 -12.81 14.54
N TYR A 405 12.86 -13.20 14.43
CA TYR A 405 11.74 -12.36 14.09
C TYR A 405 10.52 -12.83 14.87
N ASP A 406 9.63 -11.91 15.22
CA ASP A 406 8.38 -12.27 15.85
C ASP A 406 7.43 -13.05 14.96
N VAL A 407 6.56 -13.79 15.62
CA VAL A 407 5.52 -14.60 15.02
C VAL A 407 4.15 -14.09 15.45
N GLY A 408 3.30 -13.72 14.50
CA GLY A 408 1.95 -13.24 14.76
C GLY A 408 1.82 -11.73 14.65
N ILE A 409 0.66 -11.22 15.08
CA ILE A 409 0.37 -9.78 15.09
C ILE A 409 0.74 -9.18 16.45
N GLY A 410 1.30 -7.97 16.44
CA GLY A 410 1.70 -7.27 17.66
C GLY A 410 0.51 -6.68 18.43
N ASP A 411 0.73 -6.31 19.69
CA ASP A 411 -0.32 -5.74 20.53
C ASP A 411 -0.75 -4.33 20.09
N TRP A 412 0.17 -3.51 19.58
CA TRP A 412 -0.17 -2.22 18.96
C TRP A 412 -1.06 -2.41 17.74
N ASP A 413 -0.77 -3.41 16.90
CA ASP A 413 -1.58 -3.69 15.72
C ASP A 413 -3.02 -4.04 16.09
N LYS A 414 -3.24 -4.76 17.21
CA LYS A 414 -4.58 -5.06 17.73
C LYS A 414 -5.31 -3.79 18.17
N VAL A 415 -4.63 -2.90 18.89
CA VAL A 415 -5.18 -1.59 19.30
C VAL A 415 -5.55 -0.76 18.08
N ALA A 416 -4.67 -0.69 17.07
CA ALA A 416 -4.93 0.04 15.84
C ALA A 416 -6.14 -0.54 15.09
N ILE A 417 -6.23 -1.87 14.94
CA ILE A 417 -7.40 -2.49 14.30
C ILE A 417 -8.68 -2.28 15.09
N ALA A 418 -8.64 -2.31 16.43
CA ALA A 418 -9.79 -1.96 17.26
C ALA A 418 -10.22 -0.52 17.00
N TYR A 419 -9.29 0.45 17.01
CA TYR A 419 -9.57 1.84 16.68
C TYR A 419 -10.22 1.97 15.31
N GLY A 420 -9.68 1.27 14.30
CA GLY A 420 -10.16 1.38 12.94
C GLY A 420 -11.42 0.60 12.62
N TYR A 421 -11.74 -0.49 13.31
CA TYR A 421 -12.77 -1.43 12.85
C TYR A 421 -13.76 -1.89 13.92
N GLN A 422 -13.51 -1.65 15.21
CA GLN A 422 -14.44 -2.03 16.26
C GLN A 422 -15.79 -1.32 16.08
N ASP A 423 -16.86 -2.10 16.24
CA ASP A 423 -18.24 -1.63 16.31
C ASP A 423 -18.60 -1.28 17.75
N PHE A 424 -19.32 -0.18 17.94
CA PHE A 424 -19.84 0.26 19.22
C PHE A 424 -21.36 0.08 19.30
N PRO A 425 -21.91 -0.27 20.48
CA PRO A 425 -23.35 -0.28 20.69
C PRO A 425 -24.01 1.07 20.36
N LEU A 426 -25.29 1.02 19.95
CA LEU A 426 -26.04 2.23 19.66
C LEU A 426 -26.12 3.14 20.89
N GLY A 427 -25.76 4.41 20.73
CA GLY A 427 -25.78 5.43 21.79
C GLY A 427 -24.48 5.53 22.59
N THR A 428 -23.48 4.71 22.28
CA THR A 428 -22.11 4.89 22.79
C THR A 428 -21.49 6.16 22.20
N ASP A 429 -20.76 6.91 23.04
CA ASP A 429 -19.91 7.99 22.58
C ASP A 429 -18.64 7.42 21.94
N GLU A 430 -18.71 7.14 20.63
CA GLU A 430 -17.60 6.56 19.87
C GLU A 430 -16.30 7.39 20.04
N ALA A 431 -16.39 8.71 20.09
CA ALA A 431 -15.20 9.55 20.21
C ALA A 431 -14.49 9.34 21.56
N SER A 432 -15.25 9.28 22.65
CA SER A 432 -14.69 9.01 23.98
C SER A 432 -14.10 7.61 24.07
N GLU A 433 -14.77 6.58 23.55
CA GLU A 433 -14.26 5.20 23.61
C GLU A 433 -12.98 5.01 22.80
N LEU A 434 -12.92 5.61 21.60
CA LEU A 434 -11.72 5.57 20.77
C LEU A 434 -10.54 6.30 21.42
N GLN A 435 -10.81 7.39 22.15
CA GLN A 435 -9.78 8.08 22.93
C GLN A 435 -9.28 7.22 24.09
N SER A 436 -10.17 6.62 24.87
CA SER A 436 -9.80 5.73 25.97
C SER A 436 -9.00 4.52 25.49
N LEU A 437 -9.39 3.91 24.37
CA LEU A 437 -8.63 2.81 23.76
C LEU A 437 -7.16 3.18 23.49
N ILE A 438 -6.90 4.38 22.98
CA ILE A 438 -5.53 4.86 22.72
C ILE A 438 -4.81 5.15 24.05
N GLU A 439 -5.49 5.77 25.01
CA GLU A 439 -4.92 6.13 26.31
C GLU A 439 -4.53 4.90 27.12
N ASP A 440 -5.40 3.89 27.19
CA ASP A 440 -5.13 2.61 27.86
C ASP A 440 -3.90 1.92 27.26
N ALA A 441 -3.82 1.86 25.93
CA ALA A 441 -2.66 1.29 25.24
C ALA A 441 -1.37 2.06 25.57
N TRP A 442 -1.45 3.38 25.67
CA TRP A 442 -0.29 4.22 25.98
C TRP A 442 0.19 4.08 27.43
N ASP A 443 -0.73 3.82 28.36
CA ASP A 443 -0.42 3.52 29.76
C ASP A 443 0.29 2.16 29.90
N ASP A 444 -0.04 1.20 29.03
CA ASP A 444 0.63 -0.11 28.92
C ASP A 444 1.92 -0.08 28.06
N ASP A 445 2.40 1.10 27.70
CA ASP A 445 3.58 1.31 26.83
C ASP A 445 3.44 0.70 25.41
N VAL A 446 2.20 0.46 24.97
CA VAL A 446 1.85 0.04 23.62
C VAL A 446 1.49 1.29 22.82
N ARG A 447 2.49 1.92 22.19
CA ARG A 447 2.37 3.26 21.59
C ARG A 447 2.66 3.29 20.09
N TYR A 448 2.23 4.38 19.46
CA TYR A 448 2.53 4.71 18.07
C TYR A 448 3.55 5.83 17.98
N MET A 449 4.69 5.56 17.37
CA MET A 449 5.66 6.59 16.98
C MET A 449 6.29 6.24 15.64
N THR A 450 6.73 7.26 14.92
CA THR A 450 7.23 7.16 13.55
C THR A 450 8.58 7.85 13.41
N ASN A 451 9.13 7.86 12.19
CA ASN A 451 10.35 8.62 11.90
C ASN A 451 10.21 10.12 12.15
N GLN A 452 8.99 10.65 12.20
CA GLN A 452 8.76 12.06 12.54
C GLN A 452 9.08 12.35 14.01
N ASP A 453 9.07 11.33 14.85
CA ASP A 453 9.22 11.43 16.30
C ASP A 453 10.68 11.24 16.77
N ILE A 454 11.58 10.76 15.89
CA ILE A 454 13.02 10.56 16.17
C ILE A 454 13.68 11.84 16.71
N ALA A 455 13.23 13.02 16.25
CA ALA A 455 13.75 14.31 16.72
C ALA A 455 13.27 14.70 18.13
N THR A 456 12.28 13.99 18.68
CA THR A 456 11.60 14.33 19.94
C THR A 456 11.82 13.30 21.04
N THR A 457 12.11 12.05 20.69
CA THR A 457 12.35 10.97 21.64
C THR A 457 13.34 9.95 21.08
N PRO A 458 14.27 9.43 21.91
CA PRO A 458 15.13 8.33 21.49
C PRO A 458 14.35 7.03 21.29
N GLN A 459 13.15 6.88 21.90
CA GLN A 459 12.35 5.65 21.80
C GLN A 459 11.70 5.42 20.44
N ALA A 460 11.86 6.32 19.48
CA ALA A 460 11.50 6.06 18.09
C ALA A 460 12.79 5.76 17.31
N ASP A 461 13.07 4.51 16.99
CA ASP A 461 14.27 4.11 16.23
C ASP A 461 14.01 2.82 15.42
N GLN A 462 14.56 2.72 14.22
CA GLN A 462 14.35 1.57 13.32
C GLN A 462 15.37 0.44 13.51
N TRP A 463 16.38 0.68 14.34
CA TRP A 463 17.60 -0.13 14.48
C TRP A 463 17.77 -0.69 15.89
N ALA A 464 16.68 -0.72 16.66
CA ALA A 464 16.68 -1.34 17.98
C ALA A 464 15.52 -2.33 18.12
N ASN A 465 15.83 -3.50 18.65
CA ASN A 465 14.84 -4.48 19.13
C ASN A 465 14.49 -4.30 20.62
N GLY A 466 15.01 -3.26 21.28
CA GLY A 466 14.86 -3.01 22.71
C GLY A 466 14.83 -1.51 23.05
N THR A 467 14.69 -1.19 24.33
CA THR A 467 14.44 0.18 24.81
C THR A 467 15.70 1.02 25.04
N ASP A 468 16.89 0.40 25.02
CA ASP A 468 18.18 1.09 25.20
C ASP A 468 19.08 0.87 23.98
N MET A 469 19.38 1.97 23.27
CA MET A 469 20.14 1.94 22.02
C MET A 469 21.64 1.70 22.24
N ALA A 470 22.17 2.02 23.43
CA ALA A 470 23.56 1.72 23.75
C ALA A 470 23.72 0.22 24.00
N ASP A 471 22.83 -0.38 24.80
CA ASP A 471 22.81 -1.83 25.03
C ASP A 471 22.60 -2.59 23.71
N GLU A 472 21.75 -2.07 22.82
CA GLU A 472 21.53 -2.67 21.51
C GLU A 472 22.76 -2.61 20.61
N LEU A 473 23.48 -1.48 20.61
CA LEU A 473 24.75 -1.35 19.90
C LEU A 473 25.78 -2.34 20.46
N GLU A 474 25.92 -2.43 21.78
CA GLU A 474 26.84 -3.35 22.44
C GLU A 474 26.50 -4.81 22.08
N ARG A 475 25.23 -5.22 22.20
CA ARG A 475 24.75 -6.55 21.78
C ARG A 475 25.11 -6.86 20.34
N MET A 476 24.85 -5.93 19.41
CA MET A 476 25.20 -6.11 18.00
C MET A 476 26.70 -6.22 17.77
N MET A 477 27.52 -5.47 18.51
CA MET A 477 28.98 -5.55 18.43
C MET A 477 29.49 -6.89 18.95
N ASP A 478 28.94 -7.40 20.05
CA ASP A 478 29.30 -8.69 20.64
C ASP A 478 28.95 -9.84 19.68
N VAL A 479 27.73 -9.85 19.14
CA VAL A 479 27.31 -10.86 18.14
C VAL A 479 28.22 -10.85 16.91
N ARG A 480 28.60 -9.66 16.41
CA ARG A 480 29.52 -9.52 15.28
C ARG A 480 30.96 -9.94 15.60
N GLN A 481 31.35 -9.93 16.87
CA GLN A 481 32.66 -10.39 17.29
C GLN A 481 32.71 -11.92 17.42
N ALA A 482 31.57 -12.53 17.77
CA ALA A 482 31.42 -13.97 17.89
C ALA A 482 31.27 -14.69 16.53
N ALA A 483 30.59 -14.05 15.58
CA ALA A 483 30.50 -14.49 14.18
C ALA A 483 31.81 -14.26 13.42
#